data_AF-A0A845X6F6-F1
#
_entry.id   AF-A0A845X6F6-F1
#
_cell.length_a   1.000
_cell.length_b   1.000
_cell.length_c   1.000
_cell.angle_alpha   90.00
_cell.angle_beta   90.00
_cell.angle_gamma   90.00
#
_symmetry.space_group_name_H-M   'P 1'
#
loop_
_entity.id
_entity.type
_entity.pdbx_description
1 polymer ?
#
loop_
_entity_poly.entity_id
_entity_poly.type
_entity_poly.pdbx_seq_one_letter_code
_entity_poly.pdbx_strand_id
1 'polypeptide(L)'
;MLARRYQNQKNVIGADLKNEPHGPASWGTGDRKTDWRLAAERAGNAILNINPHWLIVVEGVEKNVPGQQLNHWWGGNLEGVKNYPVRLSHPKQLVYSPHEYGAGVHNQPWFNTPEFPNNLEQRWHIGFQYIAEENIAPILIGEFGGRKVDANSKEGIWQRRLVDYIDRQNLHFTYWSWNPNSGDTGGILRDDWRSIDQPKQALLQPLLDNGFSPTPEPSPSPTPEPTPEPIPEPSPTPEPTPVPNPTPEPTPEPPTPTPSGNGLQADVKVQSDWQTGFCVNFEVTNNTGSPTRNWQLSFTMADATINNSWNGQFNRNGDRYTVTPPNWAEVLQPNQSMNSIGFCAAKTGSNYRPTAVEAKMY
;
A
#
# COMPACT_ATOMS: atom_id res chain seq x y z
N MET A 1 -4.43 11.20 12.25
CA MET A 1 -5.01 12.04 11.17
C MET A 1 -5.71 11.21 10.09
N LEU A 2 -5.45 9.91 9.90
CA LEU A 2 -6.25 9.03 9.00
C LEU A 2 -7.47 8.38 9.67
N ALA A 3 -7.33 7.87 10.90
CA ALA A 3 -8.45 7.27 11.64
C ALA A 3 -9.67 8.20 11.75
N ARG A 4 -9.47 9.50 12.02
CA ARG A 4 -10.56 10.49 12.04
C ARG A 4 -11.16 10.73 10.65
N ARG A 5 -10.33 10.76 9.61
CA ARG A 5 -10.77 11.01 8.23
C ARG A 5 -11.70 9.92 7.73
N TYR A 6 -11.39 8.67 8.09
CA TYR A 6 -12.09 7.48 7.58
C TYR A 6 -13.02 6.82 8.61
N GLN A 7 -13.22 7.42 9.80
CA GLN A 7 -14.01 6.81 10.88
C GLN A 7 -15.45 6.42 10.49
N ASN A 8 -16.04 7.14 9.52
CA ASN A 8 -17.41 6.91 9.05
C ASN A 8 -17.47 6.13 7.72
N GLN A 9 -16.34 5.69 7.18
CA GLN A 9 -16.30 4.90 5.95
C GLN A 9 -16.41 3.42 6.30
N LYS A 10 -17.61 2.84 6.11
CA LYS A 10 -17.92 1.46 6.50
C LYS A 10 -17.02 0.40 5.85
N ASN A 11 -16.50 0.69 4.67
CA ASN A 11 -15.61 -0.21 3.92
C ASN A 11 -14.13 -0.07 4.31
N VAL A 12 -13.77 0.86 5.21
CA VAL A 12 -12.44 0.89 5.82
C VAL A 12 -12.52 0.11 7.12
N ILE A 13 -11.99 -1.11 7.08
CA ILE A 13 -12.17 -2.11 8.14
C ILE A 13 -11.14 -1.99 9.27
N GLY A 14 -10.01 -1.32 9.03
CA GLY A 14 -8.92 -1.28 9.99
C GLY A 14 -7.70 -0.50 9.53
N ALA A 15 -6.61 -0.67 10.26
CA ALA A 15 -5.30 -0.09 9.96
C ALA A 15 -4.21 -1.14 10.12
N ASP A 16 -3.47 -1.39 9.03
CA ASP A 16 -2.13 -1.96 9.13
C ASP A 16 -1.17 -0.88 9.61
N LEU A 17 -0.54 -1.14 10.76
CA LEU A 17 0.13 -0.09 11.51
C LEU A 17 1.43 0.36 10.87
N LYS A 18 2.19 -0.57 10.29
CA LYS A 18 3.48 -0.27 9.66
C LYS A 18 3.96 -1.45 8.82
N ASN A 19 4.07 -1.20 7.52
CA ASN A 19 4.71 -2.10 6.55
C ASN A 19 6.09 -2.57 7.01
N GLU A 20 6.25 -3.88 7.08
CA GLU A 20 7.47 -4.65 7.22
C GLU A 20 8.46 -4.07 8.24
N PRO A 21 8.21 -4.17 9.56
CA PRO A 21 9.24 -3.92 10.56
C PRO A 21 10.43 -4.88 10.35
N HIS A 22 11.64 -4.32 10.17
CA HIS A 22 12.86 -5.09 9.90
C HIS A 22 14.11 -4.39 10.44
N GLY A 23 15.30 -4.98 10.24
CA GLY A 23 16.57 -4.41 10.67
C GLY A 23 16.69 -4.36 12.20
N PRO A 24 16.71 -3.17 12.83
CA PRO A 24 16.80 -3.03 14.28
C PRO A 24 15.46 -3.31 15.00
N ALA A 25 14.34 -3.46 14.29
CA ALA A 25 13.07 -3.82 14.91
C ALA A 25 13.19 -5.14 15.68
N SER A 26 12.60 -5.21 16.86
CA SER A 26 12.63 -6.37 17.74
C SER A 26 11.24 -6.69 18.28
N TRP A 27 11.06 -7.85 18.91
CA TRP A 27 9.79 -8.24 19.51
C TRP A 27 10.01 -8.85 20.88
N GLY A 28 9.36 -8.34 21.93
CA GLY A 28 9.42 -8.93 23.26
C GLY A 28 10.75 -8.71 24.00
N THR A 29 11.58 -7.78 23.54
CA THR A 29 12.85 -7.42 24.19
C THR A 29 12.65 -6.43 25.34
N GLY A 30 11.53 -5.70 25.36
CA GLY A 30 11.24 -4.67 26.35
C GLY A 30 11.88 -3.31 26.07
N ASP A 31 12.79 -3.21 25.09
CA ASP A 31 13.37 -1.94 24.67
C ASP A 31 12.38 -1.14 23.82
N ARG A 32 11.74 -0.14 24.41
CA ARG A 32 10.74 0.71 23.73
C ARG A 32 11.21 1.37 22.44
N LYS A 33 12.53 1.49 22.20
CA LYS A 33 13.08 2.07 20.96
C LYS A 33 12.96 1.11 19.77
N THR A 34 13.05 -0.19 20.01
CA THR A 34 13.15 -1.22 18.96
C THR A 34 12.01 -2.23 19.00
N ASP A 35 11.40 -2.45 20.16
CA ASP A 35 10.33 -3.42 20.37
C ASP A 35 9.06 -2.97 19.65
N TRP A 36 8.83 -3.59 18.49
CA TRP A 36 7.70 -3.34 17.62
C TRP A 36 6.38 -3.66 18.30
N ARG A 37 6.31 -4.72 19.12
CA ARG A 37 5.11 -5.08 19.89
C ARG A 37 4.72 -3.94 20.85
N LEU A 38 5.68 -3.34 21.56
CA LEU A 38 5.44 -2.14 22.38
C LEU A 38 4.98 -0.93 21.56
N ALA A 39 5.46 -0.76 20.32
CA ALA A 39 5.05 0.32 19.43
C ALA A 39 3.64 0.11 18.85
N ALA A 40 3.33 -1.13 18.44
CA ALA A 40 2.02 -1.53 17.93
C ALA A 40 0.92 -1.30 18.96
N GLU A 41 1.15 -1.60 20.24
CA GLU A 41 0.19 -1.29 21.32
C GLU A 41 -0.11 0.20 21.42
N ARG A 42 0.92 1.06 21.37
CA ARG A 42 0.74 2.51 21.47
C ARG A 42 -0.03 3.06 20.28
N ALA A 43 0.34 2.64 19.07
CA ALA A 43 -0.30 3.08 17.84
C ALA A 43 -1.74 2.57 17.73
N GLY A 44 -1.96 1.27 17.95
CA GLY A 44 -3.27 0.64 17.93
C GLY A 44 -4.23 1.26 18.94
N ASN A 45 -3.78 1.49 20.19
CA ASN A 45 -4.63 2.12 21.20
C ASN A 45 -4.96 3.58 20.87
N ALA A 46 -4.04 4.33 20.27
CA ALA A 46 -4.32 5.69 19.80
C ALA A 46 -5.37 5.70 18.68
N ILE A 47 -5.35 4.70 17.79
CA ILE A 47 -6.35 4.55 16.72
C ILE A 47 -7.70 4.12 17.29
N LEU A 48 -7.73 3.14 18.19
CA LEU A 48 -8.96 2.63 18.81
C LEU A 48 -9.68 3.68 19.67
N ASN A 49 -8.94 4.62 20.27
CA ASN A 49 -9.53 5.77 20.95
C ASN A 49 -10.31 6.72 20.00
N ILE A 50 -10.04 6.65 18.70
CA ILE A 50 -10.75 7.42 17.67
C ILE A 50 -11.84 6.56 17.04
N ASN A 51 -11.54 5.32 16.69
CA ASN A 51 -12.49 4.38 16.13
C ASN A 51 -12.35 3.00 16.78
N PRO A 52 -13.22 2.66 17.76
CA PRO A 52 -13.14 1.39 18.49
C PRO A 52 -13.61 0.18 17.65
N HIS A 53 -14.17 0.40 16.46
CA HIS A 53 -14.68 -0.66 15.59
C HIS A 53 -13.67 -1.14 14.57
N TRP A 54 -12.55 -0.45 14.40
CA TRP A 54 -11.50 -0.83 13.45
C TRP A 54 -10.67 -2.01 13.95
N LEU A 55 -10.30 -2.88 13.02
CA LEU A 55 -9.24 -3.86 13.21
C LEU A 55 -7.88 -3.15 13.25
N ILE A 56 -7.00 -3.66 14.10
CA ILE A 56 -5.61 -3.26 14.20
C ILE A 56 -4.78 -4.43 13.71
N VAL A 57 -4.23 -4.26 12.52
CA VAL A 57 -3.43 -5.26 11.83
C VAL A 57 -1.97 -5.03 12.20
N VAL A 58 -1.33 -6.06 12.75
CA VAL A 58 0.03 -5.99 13.27
C VAL A 58 0.90 -7.04 12.59
N GLU A 59 1.79 -6.58 11.73
CA GLU A 59 2.82 -7.42 11.12
C GLU A 59 3.88 -7.88 12.13
N GLY A 60 4.70 -8.86 11.71
CA GLY A 60 5.84 -9.34 12.45
C GLY A 60 7.08 -8.43 12.35
N VAL A 61 8.22 -8.98 12.73
CA VAL A 61 9.55 -8.37 12.49
C VAL A 61 10.37 -9.21 11.51
N GLU A 62 11.61 -8.85 11.20
CA GLU A 62 12.56 -9.74 10.49
C GLU A 62 13.23 -10.71 11.49
N LYS A 63 13.70 -10.17 12.61
CA LYS A 63 14.61 -10.83 13.56
C LYS A 63 14.54 -10.16 14.93
N ASN A 64 15.44 -10.53 15.84
CA ASN A 64 15.55 -9.98 17.20
C ASN A 64 14.34 -10.36 18.08
N VAL A 65 13.93 -11.62 18.04
CA VAL A 65 12.87 -12.16 18.90
C VAL A 65 13.50 -13.15 19.91
N PRO A 66 13.28 -13.00 21.23
CA PRO A 66 13.78 -13.95 22.21
C PRO A 66 13.23 -15.36 21.94
N GLY A 67 14.13 -16.33 21.77
CA GLY A 67 13.77 -17.72 21.49
C GLY A 67 13.39 -18.00 20.02
N GLN A 68 13.64 -17.07 19.10
CA GLN A 68 13.47 -17.27 17.66
C GLN A 68 14.19 -18.52 17.15
N GLN A 69 13.48 -19.33 16.37
CA GLN A 69 13.98 -20.59 15.81
C GLN A 69 14.35 -20.46 14.32
N LEU A 70 13.66 -19.59 13.58
CA LEU A 70 13.82 -19.50 12.13
C LEU A 70 14.31 -18.12 11.70
N ASN A 71 14.93 -18.07 10.51
CA ASN A 71 15.05 -16.81 9.77
C ASN A 71 13.75 -16.55 8.99
N HIS A 72 13.37 -15.28 8.86
CA HIS A 72 12.09 -14.87 8.28
C HIS A 72 12.24 -13.75 7.25
N TRP A 73 11.16 -13.50 6.51
CA TRP A 73 10.96 -12.29 5.73
C TRP A 73 10.80 -11.07 6.63
N TRP A 74 10.98 -9.88 6.06
CA TRP A 74 10.57 -8.65 6.73
C TRP A 74 9.07 -8.69 7.01
N GLY A 75 8.62 -8.27 8.19
CA GLY A 75 7.22 -8.39 8.59
C GLY A 75 6.72 -9.82 8.83
N GLY A 76 7.54 -10.87 8.61
CA GLY A 76 7.08 -12.27 8.67
C GLY A 76 7.24 -12.96 10.03
N ASN A 77 8.13 -12.47 10.90
CA ASN A 77 8.45 -13.14 12.15
C ASN A 77 7.46 -12.82 13.27
N LEU A 78 6.59 -13.77 13.59
CA LEU A 78 5.62 -13.71 14.69
C LEU A 78 5.89 -14.79 15.76
N GLU A 79 7.10 -15.37 15.82
CA GLU A 79 7.46 -16.40 16.79
C GLU A 79 7.32 -15.94 18.25
N GLY A 80 7.40 -14.63 18.50
CA GLY A 80 7.34 -14.04 19.83
C GLY A 80 5.92 -13.86 20.37
N VAL A 81 4.87 -14.05 19.56
CA VAL A 81 3.49 -13.70 19.93
C VAL A 81 2.99 -14.47 21.16
N LYS A 82 3.30 -15.77 21.26
CA LYS A 82 2.87 -16.60 22.40
C LYS A 82 3.36 -16.06 23.75
N ASN A 83 4.61 -15.64 23.82
CA ASN A 83 5.25 -15.19 25.06
C ASN A 83 5.08 -13.68 25.29
N TYR A 84 4.97 -12.91 24.22
CA TYR A 84 4.94 -11.46 24.23
C TYR A 84 3.83 -10.93 23.31
N PRO A 85 2.54 -11.16 23.64
CA PRO A 85 1.44 -10.70 22.80
C PRO A 85 1.33 -9.18 22.79
N VAL A 86 0.80 -8.62 21.69
CA VAL A 86 0.30 -7.24 21.63
C VAL A 86 -0.96 -7.14 22.47
N ARG A 87 -1.05 -6.12 23.33
CA ARG A 87 -2.20 -5.86 24.21
C ARG A 87 -2.88 -4.55 23.84
N LEU A 88 -4.00 -4.66 23.15
CA LEU A 88 -4.87 -3.55 22.82
C LEU A 88 -5.92 -3.30 23.92
N SER A 89 -6.41 -2.08 23.99
CA SER A 89 -7.55 -1.64 24.80
C SER A 89 -8.84 -2.36 24.40
N HIS A 90 -8.95 -2.74 23.12
CA HIS A 90 -10.02 -3.56 22.58
C HIS A 90 -9.40 -4.86 22.04
N PRO A 91 -9.29 -5.92 22.87
CA PRO A 91 -8.50 -7.10 22.52
C PRO A 91 -9.06 -7.88 21.32
N LYS A 92 -10.36 -7.77 21.04
CA LYS A 92 -11.02 -8.44 19.90
C LYS A 92 -10.74 -7.79 18.54
N GLN A 93 -9.96 -6.71 18.52
CA GLN A 93 -9.68 -5.92 17.32
C GLN A 93 -8.29 -6.23 16.76
N LEU A 94 -7.52 -7.09 17.42
CA LEU A 94 -6.18 -7.47 16.99
C LEU A 94 -6.23 -8.53 15.88
N VAL A 95 -5.49 -8.30 14.81
CA VAL A 95 -5.18 -9.29 13.76
C VAL A 95 -3.66 -9.29 13.57
N TYR A 96 -3.04 -10.46 13.51
CA TYR A 96 -1.61 -10.56 13.15
C TYR A 96 -1.45 -10.78 11.65
N SER A 97 -0.41 -10.18 11.06
CA SER A 97 -0.26 -10.12 9.61
C SER A 97 1.15 -10.44 9.11
N PRO A 98 1.54 -11.72 8.98
CA PRO A 98 2.85 -12.06 8.42
C PRO A 98 2.92 -11.75 6.93
N HIS A 99 4.10 -11.33 6.46
CA HIS A 99 4.47 -11.37 5.05
C HIS A 99 5.28 -12.64 4.76
N GLU A 100 5.02 -13.28 3.64
CA GLU A 100 5.68 -14.53 3.24
C GLU A 100 5.92 -14.54 1.73
N TYR A 101 7.16 -14.81 1.31
CA TYR A 101 7.56 -14.75 -0.09
C TYR A 101 8.28 -16.01 -0.58
N GLY A 102 8.33 -16.17 -1.90
CA GLY A 102 8.98 -17.28 -2.58
C GLY A 102 10.41 -16.99 -3.03
N ALA A 103 11.02 -17.98 -3.66
CA ALA A 103 12.39 -17.88 -4.19
C ALA A 103 12.58 -16.81 -5.28
N GLY A 104 11.50 -16.29 -5.87
CA GLY A 104 11.54 -15.21 -6.86
C GLY A 104 11.84 -13.83 -6.28
N VAL A 105 11.47 -13.59 -5.02
CA VAL A 105 11.82 -12.36 -4.28
C VAL A 105 13.24 -12.46 -3.74
N HIS A 106 13.55 -13.55 -3.03
CA HIS A 106 14.91 -13.83 -2.56
C HIS A 106 15.14 -15.32 -2.40
N ASN A 107 16.28 -15.83 -2.89
CA ASN A 107 16.63 -17.25 -2.79
C ASN A 107 17.14 -17.59 -1.37
N GLN A 108 16.20 -17.78 -0.45
CA GLN A 108 16.47 -18.13 0.93
C GLN A 108 17.04 -19.55 1.09
N PRO A 109 17.84 -19.82 2.14
CA PRO A 109 18.47 -21.14 2.34
C PRO A 109 17.49 -22.32 2.38
N TRP A 110 16.28 -22.12 2.94
CA TRP A 110 15.28 -23.18 3.05
C TRP A 110 14.67 -23.63 1.71
N PHE A 111 14.84 -22.87 0.63
CA PHE A 111 14.49 -23.29 -0.73
C PHE A 111 15.54 -24.20 -1.38
N ASN A 112 16.65 -24.45 -0.70
CA ASN A 112 17.79 -25.21 -1.22
C ASN A 112 18.11 -26.45 -0.39
N THR A 113 17.28 -26.79 0.60
CA THR A 113 17.46 -28.00 1.41
C THR A 113 16.85 -29.22 0.70
N PRO A 114 17.36 -30.44 0.96
CA PRO A 114 16.77 -31.67 0.41
C PRO A 114 15.30 -31.89 0.75
N GLU A 115 14.83 -31.29 1.84
CA GLU A 115 13.46 -31.40 2.32
C GLU A 115 12.48 -30.47 1.58
N PHE A 116 12.97 -29.52 0.78
CA PHE A 116 12.08 -28.66 -0.01
C PHE A 116 11.25 -29.49 -1.00
N PRO A 117 9.91 -29.28 -1.08
CA PRO A 117 9.11 -28.24 -0.40
C PRO A 117 8.43 -28.68 0.91
N ASN A 118 8.69 -29.89 1.39
CA ASN A 118 8.03 -30.46 2.57
C ASN A 118 8.42 -29.76 3.88
N ASN A 119 9.51 -29.01 3.88
CA ASN A 119 9.92 -28.18 5.02
C ASN A 119 9.07 -26.90 5.21
N LEU A 120 8.31 -26.47 4.20
CA LEU A 120 7.63 -25.16 4.23
C LEU A 120 6.51 -25.10 5.27
N GLU A 121 5.66 -26.13 5.36
CA GLU A 121 4.51 -26.10 6.28
C GLU A 121 4.94 -25.99 7.74
N GLN A 122 6.01 -26.69 8.14
CA GLN A 122 6.55 -26.57 9.49
C GLN A 122 7.11 -25.16 9.75
N ARG A 123 7.69 -24.51 8.73
CA ARG A 123 8.19 -23.13 8.88
C ARG A 123 7.05 -22.14 9.05
N TRP A 124 5.96 -22.27 8.28
CA TRP A 124 4.76 -21.42 8.42
C TRP A 124 4.04 -21.66 9.75
N HIS A 125 3.98 -22.92 10.22
CA HIS A 125 3.48 -23.28 11.54
C HIS A 125 4.23 -22.55 12.65
N ILE A 126 5.56 -22.72 12.71
CA ILE A 126 6.43 -22.08 13.71
C ILE A 126 6.36 -20.55 13.60
N GLY A 127 6.40 -20.02 12.38
CA GLY A 127 6.50 -18.59 12.13
C GLY A 127 5.24 -17.81 12.53
N PHE A 128 4.05 -18.32 12.19
CA PHE A 128 2.81 -17.56 12.37
C PHE A 128 1.54 -18.40 12.52
N GLN A 129 1.41 -19.57 11.90
CA GLN A 129 0.10 -20.24 11.84
C GLN A 129 -0.33 -20.80 13.21
N TYR A 130 0.60 -21.15 14.10
CA TYR A 130 0.28 -21.58 15.47
C TYR A 130 -0.62 -20.58 16.22
N ILE A 131 -0.56 -19.29 15.85
CA ILE A 131 -1.37 -18.22 16.46
C ILE A 131 -2.85 -18.46 16.18
N ALA A 132 -3.19 -18.85 14.96
CA ALA A 132 -4.56 -19.18 14.59
C ALA A 132 -4.96 -20.55 15.17
N GLU A 133 -4.07 -21.55 15.09
CA GLU A 133 -4.30 -22.91 15.62
C GLU A 133 -4.62 -22.89 17.13
N GLU A 134 -3.85 -22.13 17.90
CA GLU A 134 -4.03 -22.00 19.35
C GLU A 134 -5.12 -20.98 19.75
N ASN A 135 -5.88 -20.44 18.79
CA ASN A 135 -6.92 -19.42 19.00
C ASN A 135 -6.42 -18.15 19.74
N ILE A 136 -5.17 -17.74 19.49
CA ILE A 136 -4.59 -16.52 20.07
C ILE A 136 -5.18 -15.29 19.37
N ALA A 137 -5.19 -15.28 18.03
CA ALA A 137 -5.80 -14.24 17.20
C ALA A 137 -5.92 -14.72 15.73
N PRO A 138 -6.77 -14.09 14.91
CA PRO A 138 -6.80 -14.35 13.48
C PRO A 138 -5.48 -13.99 12.79
N ILE A 139 -5.16 -14.71 11.72
CA ILE A 139 -4.02 -14.45 10.83
C ILE A 139 -4.52 -13.96 9.48
N LEU A 140 -3.97 -12.83 9.04
CA LEU A 140 -4.08 -12.29 7.69
C LEU A 140 -2.70 -12.36 7.04
N ILE A 141 -2.46 -13.23 6.06
CA ILE A 141 -1.21 -13.14 5.29
C ILE A 141 -1.26 -11.87 4.45
N GLY A 142 -0.64 -10.80 4.96
CA GLY A 142 -0.76 -9.43 4.43
C GLY A 142 -0.13 -9.28 3.06
N GLU A 143 0.96 -10.01 2.80
CA GLU A 143 1.58 -10.09 1.50
C GLU A 143 2.12 -11.49 1.23
N PHE A 144 1.80 -11.99 0.04
CA PHE A 144 2.51 -13.08 -0.62
C PHE A 144 2.34 -12.97 -2.13
N GLY A 145 3.36 -13.33 -2.90
CA GLY A 145 3.31 -13.23 -4.35
C GLY A 145 4.56 -13.72 -5.06
N GLY A 146 4.47 -13.80 -6.39
CA GLY A 146 5.58 -14.25 -7.23
C GLY A 146 5.24 -14.25 -8.71
N ARG A 147 6.26 -14.27 -9.56
CA ARG A 147 6.10 -14.25 -11.03
C ARG A 147 5.65 -15.60 -11.57
N LYS A 148 6.18 -16.68 -11.05
CA LYS A 148 5.95 -18.03 -11.55
C LYS A 148 4.97 -18.79 -10.67
N VAL A 149 3.98 -19.39 -11.32
CA VAL A 149 3.03 -20.31 -10.72
C VAL A 149 3.10 -21.70 -11.36
N ASP A 150 4.18 -22.04 -12.07
CA ASP A 150 4.33 -23.35 -12.70
C ASP A 150 4.56 -24.47 -11.65
N ALA A 151 4.52 -25.73 -12.06
CA ALA A 151 4.64 -26.87 -11.13
C ALA A 151 6.10 -27.26 -10.80
N ASN A 152 7.10 -26.67 -11.47
CA ASN A 152 8.48 -27.17 -11.47
C ASN A 152 9.47 -26.19 -10.84
N SER A 153 9.24 -24.88 -10.98
CA SER A 153 10.09 -23.86 -10.38
C SER A 153 9.89 -23.79 -8.87
N LYS A 154 10.95 -23.46 -8.12
CA LYS A 154 10.86 -23.27 -6.66
C LYS A 154 9.79 -22.26 -6.26
N GLU A 155 9.68 -21.16 -7.03
CA GLU A 155 8.67 -20.13 -6.80
C GLU A 155 7.25 -20.66 -7.07
N GLY A 156 7.04 -21.39 -8.17
CA GLY A 156 5.74 -21.95 -8.49
C GLY A 156 5.30 -23.06 -7.53
N ILE A 157 6.24 -23.91 -7.10
CA ILE A 157 6.01 -24.92 -6.05
C ILE A 157 5.65 -24.24 -4.73
N TRP A 158 6.39 -23.22 -4.31
CA TRP A 158 6.10 -22.47 -3.09
C TRP A 158 4.72 -21.79 -3.15
N GLN A 159 4.38 -21.09 -4.25
CA GLN A 159 3.08 -20.41 -4.38
C GLN A 159 1.91 -21.39 -4.26
N ARG A 160 1.99 -22.54 -4.94
CA ARG A 160 0.96 -23.59 -4.87
C ARG A 160 0.82 -24.17 -3.46
N ARG A 161 1.94 -24.40 -2.78
CA ARG A 161 1.95 -24.92 -1.40
C ARG A 161 1.38 -23.92 -0.41
N LEU A 162 1.72 -22.63 -0.53
CA LEU A 162 1.23 -21.62 0.39
C LEU A 162 -0.27 -21.38 0.20
N VAL A 163 -0.76 -21.32 -1.05
CA VAL A 163 -2.19 -21.17 -1.33
C VAL A 163 -3.00 -22.36 -0.79
N ASP A 164 -2.54 -23.59 -1.01
CA ASP A 164 -3.16 -24.78 -0.42
C ASP A 164 -3.13 -24.76 1.12
N TYR A 165 -2.04 -24.26 1.71
CA TYR A 165 -1.92 -24.13 3.16
C TYR A 165 -2.88 -23.07 3.73
N ILE A 166 -3.01 -21.91 3.09
CA ILE A 166 -3.98 -20.86 3.47
C ILE A 166 -5.41 -21.43 3.49
N ASP A 167 -5.79 -22.18 2.45
CA ASP A 167 -7.12 -22.78 2.33
C ASP A 167 -7.36 -23.80 3.45
N ARG A 168 -6.46 -24.77 3.60
CA ARG A 168 -6.60 -25.84 4.61
C ARG A 168 -6.61 -25.34 6.05
N GLN A 169 -5.85 -24.28 6.33
CA GLN A 169 -5.74 -23.70 7.66
C GLN A 169 -6.74 -22.57 7.92
N ASN A 170 -7.62 -22.27 6.94
CA ASN A 170 -8.63 -21.22 7.01
C ASN A 170 -8.04 -19.86 7.42
N LEU A 171 -6.93 -19.48 6.77
CA LEU A 171 -6.25 -18.20 7.01
C LEU A 171 -6.80 -17.12 6.06
N HIS A 172 -6.74 -15.86 6.49
CA HIS A 172 -7.08 -14.72 5.64
C HIS A 172 -5.86 -14.28 4.82
N PHE A 173 -6.06 -13.58 3.71
CA PHE A 173 -4.94 -13.20 2.85
C PHE A 173 -5.21 -11.93 2.03
N THR A 174 -4.13 -11.29 1.60
CA THR A 174 -4.08 -10.30 0.52
C THR A 174 -2.90 -10.62 -0.40
N TYR A 175 -3.15 -10.76 -1.71
CA TYR A 175 -2.11 -11.12 -2.67
C TYR A 175 -1.28 -9.90 -3.07
N TRP A 176 0.05 -10.05 -3.09
CA TRP A 176 0.98 -9.08 -3.62
C TRP A 176 1.33 -9.42 -5.09
N SER A 177 0.87 -8.66 -6.08
CA SER A 177 -0.03 -7.51 -5.98
C SER A 177 -1.03 -7.52 -7.12
N TRP A 178 -1.98 -6.60 -7.11
CA TRP A 178 -2.77 -6.31 -8.31
C TRP A 178 -1.87 -5.80 -9.45
N ASN A 179 -0.87 -4.99 -9.09
CA ASN A 179 -0.06 -4.20 -10.02
C ASN A 179 0.98 -5.07 -10.75
N PRO A 180 1.14 -4.93 -12.08
CA PRO A 180 2.12 -5.71 -12.84
C PRO A 180 3.56 -5.27 -12.62
N ASN A 181 3.77 -4.02 -12.17
CA ASN A 181 5.07 -3.37 -12.13
C ASN A 181 5.90 -3.65 -10.85
N SER A 182 5.52 -4.64 -10.04
CA SER A 182 6.42 -5.17 -9.01
C SER A 182 7.53 -5.99 -9.69
N GLY A 183 8.78 -5.57 -9.51
CA GLY A 183 9.92 -6.11 -10.26
C GLY A 183 10.17 -7.60 -10.05
N ASP A 184 10.03 -8.07 -8.83
CA ASP A 184 10.30 -9.45 -8.38
C ASP A 184 9.06 -10.36 -8.45
N THR A 185 7.86 -9.83 -8.22
CA THR A 185 6.62 -10.63 -8.17
C THR A 185 5.70 -10.45 -9.38
N GLY A 186 5.78 -9.33 -10.09
CA GLY A 186 4.74 -8.89 -11.01
C GLY A 186 3.41 -8.67 -10.27
N GLY A 187 2.29 -8.93 -10.94
CA GLY A 187 0.98 -8.88 -10.28
C GLY A 187 -0.04 -9.81 -10.91
N ILE A 188 -1.30 -9.62 -10.51
CA ILE A 188 -2.47 -10.24 -11.15
C ILE A 188 -2.69 -9.66 -12.53
N LEU A 189 -2.49 -8.35 -12.71
CA LEU A 189 -2.45 -7.76 -14.04
C LEU A 189 -1.16 -8.11 -14.77
N ARG A 190 -1.24 -8.09 -16.10
CA ARG A 190 -0.09 -8.06 -17.00
C ARG A 190 0.37 -6.61 -17.22
N ASP A 191 1.56 -6.47 -17.81
CA ASP A 191 2.23 -5.17 -18.03
C ASP A 191 1.41 -4.18 -18.87
N ASP A 192 0.39 -4.64 -19.60
CA ASP A 192 -0.57 -3.79 -20.33
C ASP A 192 -1.60 -3.10 -19.43
N TRP A 193 -1.60 -3.39 -18.12
CA TRP A 193 -2.55 -2.89 -17.11
C TRP A 193 -4.03 -3.18 -17.41
N ARG A 194 -4.30 -4.14 -18.29
CA ARG A 194 -5.64 -4.48 -18.77
C ARG A 194 -5.92 -5.96 -18.65
N SER A 195 -4.97 -6.78 -19.08
CA SER A 195 -5.11 -8.23 -19.12
C SER A 195 -4.77 -8.83 -17.76
N ILE A 196 -5.49 -9.87 -17.36
CA ILE A 196 -5.20 -10.66 -16.16
C ILE A 196 -4.26 -11.82 -16.50
N ASP A 197 -3.29 -12.09 -15.62
CA ASP A 197 -2.47 -13.30 -15.61
C ASP A 197 -3.32 -14.52 -15.20
N GLN A 198 -3.87 -15.20 -16.20
CA GLN A 198 -4.80 -16.33 -16.03
C GLN A 198 -4.25 -17.45 -15.14
N PRO A 199 -3.00 -17.93 -15.30
CA PRO A 199 -2.38 -18.86 -14.36
C PRO A 199 -2.41 -18.41 -12.88
N LYS A 200 -2.13 -17.14 -12.60
CA LYS A 200 -2.19 -16.61 -11.22
C LYS A 200 -3.63 -16.52 -10.71
N GLN A 201 -4.56 -16.07 -11.54
CA GLN A 201 -5.99 -16.07 -11.20
C GLN A 201 -6.47 -17.47 -10.86
N ALA A 202 -6.13 -18.47 -11.69
CA ALA A 202 -6.50 -19.86 -11.46
C ALA A 202 -5.87 -20.45 -10.19
N LEU A 203 -4.64 -20.03 -9.85
CA LEU A 203 -4.01 -20.41 -8.58
C LEU A 203 -4.82 -19.91 -7.38
N LEU A 204 -5.29 -18.66 -7.40
CA LEU A 204 -5.98 -18.03 -6.26
C LEU A 204 -7.48 -18.36 -6.18
N GLN A 205 -8.08 -18.86 -7.26
CA GLN A 205 -9.51 -19.12 -7.35
C GLN A 205 -10.08 -19.94 -6.17
N PRO A 206 -9.43 -21.03 -5.69
CA PRO A 206 -9.95 -21.79 -4.56
C PRO A 206 -10.15 -20.95 -3.29
N LEU A 207 -9.22 -20.02 -3.00
CA LEU A 207 -9.32 -19.13 -1.85
C LEU A 207 -10.45 -18.11 -1.99
N LEU A 208 -10.73 -17.67 -3.22
CA LEU A 208 -11.80 -16.72 -3.51
C LEU A 208 -13.19 -17.37 -3.45
N ASP A 209 -13.30 -18.64 -3.86
CA ASP A 209 -14.55 -19.38 -3.80
C ASP A 209 -14.96 -19.72 -2.36
N ASN A 210 -13.98 -20.01 -1.49
CA ASN A 210 -14.21 -20.34 -0.07
C ASN A 210 -14.33 -19.11 0.84
N GLY A 211 -13.81 -17.95 0.42
CA GLY A 211 -13.68 -16.74 1.25
C GLY A 211 -14.93 -15.86 1.36
N PHE A 212 -15.99 -16.11 0.58
CA PHE A 212 -17.19 -15.26 0.51
C PHE A 212 -18.50 -16.04 0.63
N SER A 213 -18.63 -16.94 1.62
CA SER A 213 -19.99 -17.32 2.04
C SER A 213 -20.67 -16.07 2.58
N PRO A 214 -21.74 -15.54 1.95
CA PRO A 214 -22.38 -14.33 2.42
C PRO A 214 -22.90 -14.58 3.83
N THR A 215 -22.47 -13.77 4.80
CA THR A 215 -23.14 -13.68 6.09
C THR A 215 -24.62 -13.41 5.80
N PRO A 216 -25.58 -14.22 6.30
CA PRO A 216 -26.99 -13.94 6.07
C PRO A 216 -27.28 -12.52 6.56
N GLU A 217 -27.86 -11.72 5.68
CA GLU A 217 -28.22 -10.34 5.95
C GLU A 217 -29.07 -10.30 7.24
N PRO A 218 -28.79 -9.42 8.21
CA PRO A 218 -29.64 -9.32 9.39
C PRO A 218 -31.06 -9.00 8.93
N SER A 219 -32.03 -9.81 9.37
CA SER A 219 -33.45 -9.66 9.06
C SER A 219 -33.88 -8.20 9.24
N PRO A 220 -34.50 -7.54 8.24
CA PRO A 220 -34.90 -6.16 8.37
C PRO A 220 -35.89 -6.02 9.54
N SER A 221 -35.57 -5.09 10.44
CA SER A 221 -36.53 -4.64 11.46
C SER A 221 -37.78 -4.10 10.76
N PRO A 222 -39.01 -4.38 11.26
CA PRO A 222 -40.23 -3.97 10.57
C PRO A 222 -40.21 -2.47 10.32
N THR A 223 -40.29 -2.10 9.04
CA THR A 223 -40.37 -0.71 8.60
C THR A 223 -41.77 -0.19 8.95
N PRO A 224 -41.91 0.97 9.63
CA PRO A 224 -43.22 1.57 9.85
C PRO A 224 -43.88 1.89 8.50
N GLU A 225 -45.19 1.65 8.44
CA GLU A 225 -46.04 1.79 7.25
C GLU A 225 -45.96 3.21 6.67
N PRO A 226 -45.80 3.38 5.34
CA PRO A 226 -45.61 4.69 4.74
C PRO A 226 -46.91 5.52 4.76
N THR A 227 -46.77 6.77 5.21
CA THR A 227 -47.77 7.83 5.02
C THR A 227 -47.96 8.07 3.51
N PRO A 228 -49.20 8.18 2.99
CA PRO A 228 -49.44 8.36 1.57
C PRO A 228 -48.82 9.66 1.03
N GLU A 229 -48.03 9.54 -0.03
CA GLU A 229 -47.43 10.66 -0.76
C GLU A 229 -48.47 11.42 -1.61
N PRO A 230 -48.31 12.75 -1.77
CA PRO A 230 -49.16 13.55 -2.65
C PRO A 230 -48.88 13.28 -4.14
N ILE A 231 -49.95 13.41 -4.93
CA ILE A 231 -50.02 13.17 -6.39
C ILE A 231 -49.01 14.07 -7.15
N PRO A 232 -48.26 13.53 -8.14
CA PRO A 232 -47.29 14.32 -8.91
C PRO A 232 -47.95 15.21 -9.98
N GLU A 233 -47.39 16.42 -10.14
CA GLU A 233 -47.65 17.37 -11.23
C GLU A 233 -47.07 16.91 -12.58
N PRO A 234 -47.59 17.42 -13.72
CA PRO A 234 -47.24 16.90 -15.05
C PRO A 234 -45.79 17.19 -15.47
N SER A 235 -45.24 16.20 -16.17
CA SER A 235 -43.86 16.09 -16.66
C SER A 235 -43.49 17.13 -17.74
N PRO A 236 -42.31 17.75 -17.69
CA PRO A 236 -41.80 18.58 -18.77
C PRO A 236 -41.25 17.77 -19.96
N THR A 237 -41.42 18.36 -21.14
CA THR A 237 -41.05 17.93 -22.50
C THR A 237 -39.58 17.50 -22.64
N PRO A 238 -39.24 16.49 -23.48
CA PRO A 238 -37.87 15.98 -23.60
C PRO A 238 -36.89 16.98 -24.23
N GLU A 239 -35.69 17.06 -23.65
CA GLU A 239 -34.50 17.74 -24.20
C GLU A 239 -33.85 16.93 -25.32
N PRO A 240 -33.10 17.59 -26.25
CA PRO A 240 -32.57 16.95 -27.44
C PRO A 240 -31.35 16.06 -27.17
N THR A 241 -31.16 15.11 -28.08
CA THR A 241 -30.16 14.03 -28.08
C THR A 241 -28.72 14.58 -28.16
N PRO A 242 -27.75 14.04 -27.40
CA PRO A 242 -26.36 14.46 -27.50
C PRO A 242 -25.69 13.95 -28.79
N VAL A 243 -24.89 14.82 -29.40
CA VAL A 243 -24.09 14.63 -30.63
C VAL A 243 -22.82 13.78 -30.30
N PRO A 244 -22.22 13.03 -31.25
CA PRO A 244 -21.09 12.15 -30.96
C PRO A 244 -19.84 12.89 -30.49
N ASN A 245 -19.15 12.29 -29.52
CA ASN A 245 -17.90 12.79 -28.95
C ASN A 245 -16.74 12.71 -29.98
N PRO A 246 -15.88 13.75 -30.11
CA PRO A 246 -14.77 13.73 -31.06
C PRO A 246 -13.67 12.75 -30.66
N THR A 247 -12.98 12.25 -31.68
CA THR A 247 -11.81 11.36 -31.63
C THR A 247 -10.65 12.01 -30.84
N PRO A 248 -9.93 11.27 -29.96
CA PRO A 248 -8.81 11.84 -29.23
C PRO A 248 -7.65 12.24 -30.16
N GLU A 249 -7.18 13.47 -29.96
CA GLU A 249 -6.03 14.09 -30.61
C GLU A 249 -4.70 13.52 -30.05
N PRO A 250 -3.61 13.42 -30.84
CA PRO A 250 -2.34 12.83 -30.40
C PRO A 250 -1.70 13.58 -29.22
N THR A 251 -1.21 12.79 -28.26
CA THR A 251 -0.44 13.23 -27.09
C THR A 251 0.84 13.98 -27.52
N PRO A 252 1.04 15.25 -27.12
CA PRO A 252 2.30 15.97 -27.35
C PRO A 252 3.41 15.50 -26.40
N GLU A 253 4.65 15.56 -26.88
CA GLU A 253 5.88 15.14 -26.20
C GLU A 253 6.14 15.89 -24.86
N PRO A 254 6.88 15.27 -23.92
CA PRO A 254 7.25 15.89 -22.65
C PRO A 254 8.09 17.16 -22.84
N PRO A 255 7.91 18.20 -22.00
CA PRO A 255 8.74 19.39 -22.05
C PRO A 255 10.21 19.06 -21.75
N THR A 256 11.11 19.71 -22.49
CA THR A 256 12.57 19.59 -22.37
C THR A 256 13.05 20.13 -21.01
N PRO A 257 14.02 19.48 -20.34
CA PRO A 257 14.55 19.92 -19.04
C PRO A 257 15.14 21.33 -19.12
N THR A 258 14.77 22.19 -18.17
CA THR A 258 15.39 23.52 -18.00
C THR A 258 16.54 23.38 -16.99
N PRO A 259 17.79 23.66 -17.37
CA PRO A 259 18.90 23.62 -16.42
C PRO A 259 18.74 24.71 -15.36
N SER A 260 18.56 24.34 -14.10
CA SER A 260 18.64 25.29 -12.98
C SER A 260 20.12 25.56 -12.67
N GLY A 261 20.53 26.83 -12.74
CA GLY A 261 21.93 27.29 -12.72
C GLY A 261 22.74 27.04 -11.43
N ASN A 262 22.22 26.23 -10.50
CA ASN A 262 22.81 26.00 -9.18
C ASN A 262 23.22 24.53 -8.93
N GLY A 263 23.23 23.68 -9.96
CA GLY A 263 23.69 22.29 -9.89
C GLY A 263 22.67 21.28 -9.36
N LEU A 264 21.47 21.73 -8.96
CA LEU A 264 20.30 20.86 -8.81
C LEU A 264 19.49 20.86 -10.10
N GLN A 265 19.10 19.69 -10.58
CA GLN A 265 18.15 19.52 -11.67
C GLN A 265 16.78 19.12 -11.12
N ALA A 266 15.70 19.64 -11.68
CA ALA A 266 14.35 19.26 -11.29
C ALA A 266 13.51 18.94 -12.53
N ASP A 267 12.91 17.76 -12.54
CA ASP A 267 12.07 17.25 -13.60
C ASP A 267 10.69 16.89 -13.06
N VAL A 268 9.66 17.02 -13.90
CA VAL A 268 8.28 16.62 -13.56
C VAL A 268 7.88 15.41 -14.40
N LYS A 269 7.37 14.38 -13.73
CA LYS A 269 6.91 13.13 -14.33
C LYS A 269 5.41 12.99 -14.08
N VAL A 270 4.62 13.11 -15.14
CA VAL A 270 3.18 12.84 -15.10
C VAL A 270 2.98 11.34 -14.80
N GLN A 271 2.31 11.04 -13.70
CA GLN A 271 1.99 9.67 -13.28
C GLN A 271 0.67 9.21 -13.91
N SER A 272 -0.32 10.09 -13.92
CA SER A 272 -1.63 9.84 -14.50
C SER A 272 -2.27 11.17 -14.89
N ASP A 273 -3.06 11.16 -15.96
CA ASP A 273 -3.75 12.34 -16.47
C ASP A 273 -5.11 11.89 -17.03
N TRP A 274 -6.20 12.37 -16.44
CA TRP A 274 -7.58 12.02 -16.81
C TRP A 274 -8.44 13.27 -17.00
N GLN A 275 -9.71 13.09 -17.35
CA GLN A 275 -10.56 14.20 -17.79
C GLN A 275 -10.64 15.37 -16.80
N THR A 276 -10.72 15.09 -15.50
CA THR A 276 -10.95 16.10 -14.45
C THR A 276 -9.75 16.33 -13.52
N GLY A 277 -8.65 15.59 -13.68
CA GLY A 277 -7.51 15.65 -12.77
C GLY A 277 -6.25 14.99 -13.31
N PHE A 278 -5.17 15.12 -12.56
CA PHE A 278 -3.88 14.51 -12.88
C PHE A 278 -3.03 14.34 -11.62
N CYS A 279 -2.03 13.45 -11.68
CA CYS A 279 -1.03 13.28 -10.63
C CYS A 279 0.39 13.37 -11.23
N VAL A 280 1.31 13.98 -10.49
CA VAL A 280 2.73 14.12 -10.89
C VAL A 280 3.66 13.76 -9.75
N ASN A 281 4.84 13.27 -10.10
CA ASN A 281 6.01 13.22 -9.24
C ASN A 281 7.06 14.19 -9.76
N PHE A 282 7.86 14.74 -8.86
CA PHE A 282 9.06 15.49 -9.17
C PHE A 282 10.28 14.62 -8.92
N GLU A 283 11.24 14.70 -9.82
CA GLU A 283 12.58 14.17 -9.63
C GLU A 283 13.56 15.33 -9.46
N VAL A 284 14.25 15.37 -8.33
CA VAL A 284 15.29 16.36 -8.04
C VAL A 284 16.62 15.67 -7.90
N THR A 285 17.57 16.00 -8.75
CA THR A 285 18.91 15.37 -8.79
C THR A 285 19.98 16.38 -8.40
N ASN A 286 20.88 15.96 -7.50
CA ASN A 286 22.07 16.73 -7.19
C ASN A 286 23.21 16.40 -8.16
N ASN A 287 23.42 17.25 -9.16
CA ASN A 287 24.50 17.10 -10.14
C ASN A 287 25.79 17.83 -9.70
N THR A 288 25.92 18.18 -8.42
CA THR A 288 27.14 18.77 -7.86
C THR A 288 28.06 17.72 -7.25
N GLY A 289 29.32 18.10 -6.99
CA GLY A 289 30.30 17.25 -6.30
C GLY A 289 30.19 17.22 -4.77
N SER A 290 29.21 17.92 -4.18
CA SER A 290 29.05 18.05 -2.72
C SER A 290 27.61 17.74 -2.28
N PRO A 291 27.38 17.30 -1.04
CA PRO A 291 26.03 17.12 -0.53
C PRO A 291 25.27 18.45 -0.49
N THR A 292 24.01 18.48 -0.95
CA THR A 292 23.14 19.63 -0.72
C THR A 292 22.69 19.65 0.74
N ARG A 293 22.49 20.84 1.29
CA ARG A 293 21.78 21.04 2.56
C ARG A 293 20.77 22.14 2.31
N ASN A 294 19.53 21.93 2.72
CA ASN A 294 18.43 22.89 2.58
C ASN A 294 18.18 23.28 1.10
N TRP A 295 17.39 22.47 0.41
CA TRP A 295 16.97 22.74 -0.97
C TRP A 295 15.45 22.86 -1.06
N GLN A 296 14.96 23.61 -2.04
CA GLN A 296 13.54 23.82 -2.29
C GLN A 296 13.24 23.62 -3.78
N LEU A 297 12.14 22.95 -4.05
CA LEU A 297 11.54 22.86 -5.39
C LEU A 297 10.54 24.00 -5.57
N SER A 298 10.45 24.55 -6.78
CA SER A 298 9.40 25.48 -7.15
C SER A 298 8.88 25.21 -8.56
N PHE A 299 7.61 25.52 -8.79
CA PHE A 299 6.97 25.41 -10.09
C PHE A 299 5.80 26.40 -10.19
N THR A 300 5.29 26.62 -11.38
CA THR A 300 4.11 27.47 -11.66
C THR A 300 2.97 26.61 -12.18
N MET A 301 1.76 26.83 -11.66
CA MET A 301 0.54 26.12 -12.02
C MET A 301 -0.68 27.01 -11.73
N ALA A 302 -1.41 27.40 -12.79
CA ALA A 302 -2.53 28.34 -12.69
C ALA A 302 -3.88 27.62 -12.68
N ASP A 303 -4.09 26.70 -13.63
CA ASP A 303 -5.41 26.12 -13.89
C ASP A 303 -5.60 24.74 -13.24
N ALA A 304 -5.10 24.58 -12.01
CA ALA A 304 -5.35 23.39 -11.23
C ALA A 304 -5.32 23.66 -9.73
N THR A 305 -6.06 22.84 -8.97
CA THR A 305 -6.07 22.88 -7.51
C THR A 305 -5.55 21.56 -6.96
N ILE A 306 -4.45 21.62 -6.21
CA ILE A 306 -3.88 20.46 -5.51
C ILE A 306 -4.89 19.98 -4.46
N ASN A 307 -5.33 18.72 -4.56
CA ASN A 307 -6.26 18.10 -3.62
C ASN A 307 -5.57 17.11 -2.67
N ASN A 308 -4.40 16.60 -3.05
CA ASN A 308 -3.56 15.75 -2.21
C ASN A 308 -2.08 15.92 -2.60
N SER A 309 -1.18 15.89 -1.63
CA SER A 309 0.27 16.00 -1.84
C SER A 309 1.02 15.07 -0.90
N TRP A 310 2.21 14.63 -1.30
CA TRP A 310 3.04 13.73 -0.50
C TRP A 310 4.52 14.12 -0.54
N ASN A 311 5.24 13.69 0.50
CA ASN A 311 6.69 13.84 0.64
C ASN A 311 7.23 15.26 0.38
N GLY A 312 6.45 16.28 0.74
CA GLY A 312 6.85 17.69 0.65
C GLY A 312 5.81 18.59 1.32
N GLN A 313 6.27 19.74 1.81
CA GLN A 313 5.40 20.80 2.32
C GLN A 313 5.18 21.83 1.22
N PHE A 314 3.96 21.85 0.66
CA PHE A 314 3.59 22.71 -0.47
C PHE A 314 3.01 24.03 0.03
N ASN A 315 3.62 25.14 -0.36
CA ASN A 315 3.12 26.48 -0.11
C ASN A 315 2.79 27.16 -1.44
N ARG A 316 1.60 27.74 -1.54
CA ARG A 316 1.12 28.44 -2.75
C ARG A 316 1.12 29.95 -2.53
N ASN A 317 1.65 30.70 -3.50
CA ASN A 317 1.51 32.15 -3.59
C ASN A 317 1.17 32.54 -5.03
N GLY A 318 -0.08 32.92 -5.28
CA GLY A 318 -0.61 33.06 -6.65
C GLY A 318 -0.52 31.72 -7.39
N ASP A 319 0.06 31.73 -8.58
CA ASP A 319 0.28 30.51 -9.38
C ASP A 319 1.61 29.82 -9.09
N ARG A 320 2.44 30.39 -8.19
CA ARG A 320 3.74 29.81 -7.85
C ARG A 320 3.62 28.93 -6.61
N TYR A 321 4.18 27.73 -6.71
CA TYR A 321 4.33 26.78 -5.63
C TYR A 321 5.78 26.68 -5.20
N THR A 322 6.00 26.61 -3.89
CA THR A 322 7.27 26.24 -3.28
C THR A 322 7.09 25.00 -2.45
N VAL A 323 8.03 24.05 -2.56
CA VAL A 323 7.95 22.75 -1.90
C VAL A 323 9.21 22.52 -1.10
N THR A 324 9.06 22.49 0.22
CA THR A 324 10.15 22.14 1.14
C THR A 324 10.16 20.62 1.33
N PRO A 325 11.30 19.94 1.12
CA PRO A 325 11.41 18.51 1.32
C PRO A 325 11.26 18.14 2.81
N PRO A 326 10.84 16.92 3.14
CA PRO A 326 10.84 16.42 4.51
C PRO A 326 12.28 16.25 5.03
N ASN A 327 12.46 16.27 6.36
CA ASN A 327 13.78 16.25 7.00
C ASN A 327 14.68 15.08 6.55
N TRP A 328 14.09 13.93 6.22
CA TRP A 328 14.84 12.78 5.73
C TRP A 328 15.38 12.95 4.30
N ALA A 329 14.84 13.90 3.53
CA ALA A 329 15.24 14.25 2.15
C ALA A 329 15.93 15.63 2.05
N GLU A 330 16.22 16.30 3.17
CA GLU A 330 16.89 17.62 3.18
C GLU A 330 18.32 17.57 2.62
N VAL A 331 18.95 16.40 2.63
CA VAL A 331 20.30 16.18 2.12
C VAL A 331 20.27 15.25 0.92
N LEU A 332 20.74 15.73 -0.23
CA LEU A 332 21.01 14.91 -1.41
C LEU A 332 22.53 14.79 -1.58
N GLN A 333 23.04 13.57 -1.54
CA GLN A 333 24.44 13.28 -1.85
C GLN A 333 24.76 13.61 -3.32
N PRO A 334 26.04 13.78 -3.69
CA PRO A 334 26.44 13.91 -5.10
C PRO A 334 25.84 12.80 -5.97
N ASN A 335 25.23 13.18 -7.09
CA ASN A 335 24.51 12.32 -8.05
C ASN A 335 23.27 11.59 -7.50
N GLN A 336 22.77 11.95 -6.31
CA GLN A 336 21.54 11.37 -5.77
C GLN A 336 20.30 12.07 -6.36
N SER A 337 19.30 11.25 -6.73
CA SER A 337 17.96 11.71 -7.08
C SER A 337 16.97 11.48 -5.94
N MET A 338 16.06 12.43 -5.75
CA MET A 338 14.84 12.30 -4.96
C MET A 338 13.65 12.37 -5.91
N ASN A 339 12.91 11.27 -6.05
CA ASN A 339 11.87 11.09 -7.07
C ASN A 339 10.47 10.84 -6.49
N SER A 340 10.29 11.07 -5.20
CA SER A 340 9.06 10.71 -4.48
C SER A 340 8.28 11.91 -3.95
N ILE A 341 8.64 13.14 -4.29
CA ILE A 341 7.81 14.34 -4.01
C ILE A 341 6.73 14.44 -5.08
N GLY A 342 5.47 14.64 -4.72
CA GLY A 342 4.42 14.71 -5.74
C GLY A 342 3.07 15.17 -5.21
N PHE A 343 2.13 15.31 -6.15
CA PHE A 343 0.75 15.69 -5.84
C PHE A 343 -0.24 15.18 -6.88
N CYS A 344 -1.52 15.14 -6.49
CA CYS A 344 -2.65 15.08 -7.41
C CYS A 344 -3.43 16.40 -7.36
N ALA A 345 -4.02 16.79 -8.48
CA ALA A 345 -4.78 18.03 -8.61
C ALA A 345 -6.00 17.86 -9.50
N ALA A 346 -7.05 18.64 -9.20
CA ALA A 346 -8.22 18.81 -10.05
C ALA A 346 -7.96 19.92 -11.08
N LYS A 347 -8.27 19.68 -12.36
CA LYS A 347 -8.11 20.66 -13.44
C LYS A 347 -9.22 21.69 -13.37
N THR A 348 -8.86 22.96 -13.55
CA THR A 348 -9.83 24.08 -13.63
C THR A 348 -9.77 24.82 -14.96
N GLY A 349 -8.88 24.41 -15.87
CA GLY A 349 -8.64 25.03 -17.18
C GLY A 349 -7.55 24.28 -17.94
N SER A 350 -7.09 24.84 -19.06
CA SER A 350 -6.13 24.19 -19.97
C SER A 350 -4.66 24.29 -19.53
N ASN A 351 -4.29 25.31 -18.74
CA ASN A 351 -2.91 25.51 -18.26
C ASN A 351 -2.67 24.85 -16.89
N TYR A 352 -3.08 23.59 -16.77
CA TYR A 352 -3.12 22.86 -15.50
C TYR A 352 -1.79 22.21 -15.12
N ARG A 353 -0.84 22.09 -16.06
CA ARG A 353 0.41 21.37 -15.84
C ARG A 353 1.49 22.25 -15.16
N PRO A 354 2.33 21.68 -14.28
CA PRO A 354 3.50 22.39 -13.76
C PRO A 354 4.43 22.86 -14.87
N THR A 355 4.81 24.13 -14.80
CA THR A 355 5.81 24.76 -15.66
C THR A 355 6.86 25.48 -14.81
N ALA A 356 7.96 25.91 -15.41
CA ALA A 356 9.06 26.58 -14.70
C ALA A 356 9.51 25.80 -13.44
N VAL A 357 9.69 24.49 -13.61
CA VAL A 357 10.08 23.57 -12.54
C VAL A 357 11.56 23.76 -12.27
N GLU A 358 11.89 24.11 -11.02
CA GLU A 358 13.25 24.45 -10.60
C GLU A 358 13.52 23.93 -9.19
N ALA A 359 14.73 23.41 -8.94
CA ALA A 359 15.23 23.18 -7.59
C ALA A 359 16.44 24.09 -7.31
N LYS A 360 16.52 24.57 -6.08
CA LYS A 360 17.57 25.50 -5.63
C LYS A 360 17.88 25.34 -4.13
N MET A 361 19.15 25.47 -3.78
CA MET A 361 19.61 25.54 -2.39
C MET A 361 19.24 26.91 -1.78
N TYR A 362 19.04 26.97 -0.47
CA TYR A 362 18.75 28.21 0.25
C TYR A 362 19.40 28.29 1.63
#